data_AF-A0A914D999-F1
#
_entry.id   AF-A0A914D999-F1
#
_cell.length_a   1.000
_cell.length_b   1.000
_cell.length_c   1.000
_cell.angle_alpha   90.00
_cell.angle_beta   90.00
_cell.angle_gamma   90.00
#
_symmetry.space_group_name_H-M   'P 1'
#
loop_
_entity.id
_entity.type
_entity.pdbx_description
1 polymer ?
#
loop_
_entity_poly.entity_id
_entity_poly.type
_entity_poly.pdbx_seq_one_letter_code
_entity_poly.pdbx_strand_id
1 'polypeptide(L)'
;MTVLSKEDLIEIRTLLSLNKTPQEIFEFRVANALRGERDWKRRTIYDACKKIQAQQGSVERRHGSGRPRTVRTEENVDRVERLLQSPPRLPGTHLSARKVARATGISRSSVRRLFYQ
;
A
#
# COMPACT_ATOMS: atom_id res chain seq x y z
N MET A 1 -2.34 -11.08 -12.85
CA MET A 1 -2.51 -9.72 -13.38
C MET A 1 -1.14 -9.19 -13.73
N THR A 2 -0.92 -8.68 -14.94
CA THR A 2 0.35 -8.02 -15.29
C THR A 2 0.43 -6.72 -14.50
N VAL A 3 1.49 -6.57 -13.71
CA VAL A 3 1.71 -5.38 -12.88
C VAL A 3 2.67 -4.48 -13.66
N LEU A 4 2.19 -3.29 -14.03
CA LEU A 4 3.03 -2.24 -14.62
C LEU A 4 4.02 -1.74 -13.57
N SER A 5 5.28 -1.57 -13.97
CA SER A 5 6.27 -0.91 -13.13
C SER A 5 6.00 0.59 -13.00
N LYS A 6 6.78 1.27 -12.17
CA LYS A 6 6.69 2.73 -12.05
C LYS A 6 7.16 3.40 -13.36
N GLU A 7 8.18 2.83 -13.98
CA GLU A 7 8.73 3.27 -15.27
C GLU A 7 7.67 3.16 -16.37
N ASP A 8 6.95 2.03 -16.43
CA ASP A 8 5.84 1.82 -17.37
C ASP A 8 4.76 2.90 -17.21
N LEU A 9 4.41 3.26 -15.96
CA LEU A 9 3.42 4.30 -15.68
C LEU A 9 3.91 5.70 -16.08
N ILE A 10 5.20 5.98 -15.91
CA ILE A 10 5.82 7.24 -16.35
C ILE A 10 5.80 7.34 -17.88
N GLU A 11 6.11 6.24 -18.58
CA GLU A 11 6.05 6.16 -20.03
C GLU A 11 4.62 6.43 -20.52
N ILE A 12 3.62 5.71 -19.98
CA ILE A 12 2.21 5.90 -20.32
C ILE A 12 1.77 7.35 -20.04
N ARG A 13 2.16 7.93 -18.90
CA ARG A 13 1.87 9.34 -18.58
C ARG A 13 2.46 10.28 -19.64
N THR A 14 3.71 10.04 -20.02
CA THR A 14 4.41 10.87 -21.00
C THR A 14 3.71 10.81 -22.36
N LEU A 15 3.32 9.62 -22.82
CA LEU A 15 2.57 9.45 -24.05
C LEU A 15 1.19 10.11 -24.00
N LEU A 16 0.50 10.05 -22.86
CA LEU A 16 -0.76 10.78 -22.65
C LEU A 16 -0.57 12.30 -22.74
N SER A 17 0.53 12.84 -22.20
CA SER A 17 0.84 14.29 -22.32
C SER A 17 1.16 14.72 -23.75
N LEU A 18 1.56 13.77 -24.61
CA LEU A 18 1.74 13.96 -26.05
C LEU A 18 0.43 13.76 -26.84
N ASN A 19 -0.72 13.78 -26.17
CA ASN A 19 -2.06 13.55 -26.74
C ASN A 19 -2.24 12.20 -27.43
N LYS A 20 -1.48 11.17 -27.05
CA LYS A 20 -1.70 9.80 -27.54
C LYS A 20 -2.91 9.17 -26.87
N THR A 21 -3.74 8.52 -27.67
CA THR A 21 -4.86 7.72 -27.18
C THR A 21 -4.35 6.42 -26.54
N PRO A 22 -5.11 5.80 -25.60
CA PRO A 22 -4.74 4.51 -25.03
C PRO A 22 -4.52 3.40 -26.08
N GLN A 23 -5.19 3.52 -27.24
CA GLN A 23 -5.02 2.61 -28.36
C GLN A 23 -3.65 2.80 -29.03
N GLU A 24 -3.28 4.04 -29.37
CA GLU A 24 -1.97 4.33 -29.95
C GLU A 24 -0.82 3.99 -29.00
N ILE A 25 -1.02 4.15 -27.68
CA ILE A 25 -0.02 3.75 -26.68
C ILE A 25 0.20 2.23 -26.71
N PHE A 26 -0.87 1.44 -26.81
CA PHE A 26 -0.77 0.00 -26.94
C PHE A 26 -0.05 -0.39 -28.25
N GLU A 27 -0.44 0.21 -29.37
CA GLU A 27 0.16 -0.06 -30.68
C GLU A 27 1.64 0.34 -30.73
N PHE A 28 1.99 1.51 -30.19
CA PHE A 28 3.37 1.98 -30.06
C PHE A 28 4.19 0.98 -29.25
N ARG A 29 3.65 0.47 -28.14
CA ARG A 29 4.36 -0.51 -27.32
C ARG A 29 4.52 -1.85 -28.03
N VAL A 30 3.49 -2.34 -28.71
CA VAL A 30 3.55 -3.60 -29.49
C VAL A 30 4.57 -3.50 -30.63
N ALA A 31 4.62 -2.35 -31.31
CA ALA A 31 5.57 -2.10 -32.40
C ALA A 31 7.02 -2.00 -31.91
N ASN A 32 7.26 -1.46 -30.71
CA ASN A 32 8.59 -1.27 -30.13
C ASN A 32 8.99 -2.38 -29.14
N ALA A 33 8.16 -3.39 -28.93
CA ALA A 33 8.49 -4.50 -28.04
C ALA A 33 9.58 -5.38 -28.66
N LEU A 34 10.81 -5.28 -28.12
CA LEU A 34 11.83 -6.30 -28.36
C LEU A 34 11.31 -7.64 -27.79
N ARG A 35 11.47 -8.73 -28.56
CA ARG A 35 11.03 -10.08 -28.18
C ARG A 35 11.55 -10.42 -26.78
N GLY A 36 10.65 -10.52 -25.80
CA GLY A 36 10.97 -10.92 -24.42
C GLY A 36 10.60 -9.90 -23.33
N GLU A 37 10.16 -8.69 -23.68
CA GLU A 37 9.68 -7.72 -22.70
C GLU A 37 8.24 -7.98 -22.24
N ARG A 38 7.92 -7.50 -21.03
CA ARG A 38 6.62 -7.71 -20.34
C ARG A 38 5.45 -7.33 -21.24
N ASP A 39 4.59 -8.31 -21.49
CA ASP A 39 3.40 -8.14 -22.33
C ASP A 39 2.37 -7.23 -21.64
N TRP A 40 2.28 -5.98 -22.09
CA TRP A 40 1.28 -5.03 -21.62
C TRP A 40 -0.08 -5.41 -22.20
N LYS A 41 -0.93 -6.05 -21.39
CA LYS A 41 -2.31 -6.32 -21.80
C LYS A 41 -3.03 -5.00 -22.10
N ARG A 42 -3.74 -4.93 -23.23
CA ARG A 42 -4.55 -3.76 -23.65
C ARG A 42 -5.41 -3.21 -22.51
N ARG A 43 -6.13 -4.07 -21.79
CA ARG A 43 -6.95 -3.67 -20.63
C ARG A 43 -6.15 -2.96 -19.54
N THR A 44 -4.93 -3.43 -19.25
CA THR A 44 -4.06 -2.84 -18.23
C THR A 44 -3.64 -1.41 -18.61
N ILE A 45 -3.35 -1.15 -19.88
CA ILE A 45 -3.03 0.21 -20.38
C ILE A 45 -4.24 1.14 -20.24
N TYR A 46 -5.43 0.68 -20.64
CA TYR A 46 -6.65 1.48 -20.52
C TYR A 46 -6.95 1.82 -19.05
N ASP A 47 -6.84 0.84 -18.15
CA ASP A 47 -7.01 1.05 -16.71
C ASP A 47 -5.96 2.03 -16.15
N ALA A 48 -4.70 1.94 -16.61
CA ALA A 48 -3.64 2.87 -16.23
C ALA A 48 -3.91 4.29 -16.71
N CYS A 49 -4.30 4.47 -17.98
CA CYS A 49 -4.63 5.78 -18.54
C CYS A 49 -5.78 6.43 -17.77
N LYS A 50 -6.84 5.67 -17.50
CA LYS A 50 -7.98 6.14 -16.70
C LYS A 50 -7.56 6.56 -15.29
N LYS A 51 -6.68 5.79 -14.65
CA LYS A 51 -6.17 6.13 -13.30
C LYS A 51 -5.32 7.40 -13.31
N ILE A 52 -4.40 7.53 -14.28
CA ILE A 52 -3.52 8.70 -14.40
C ILE A 52 -4.35 9.97 -14.65
N GLN A 53 -5.33 9.90 -15.55
CA GLN A 53 -6.26 11.01 -15.80
C GLN A 53 -7.07 11.37 -14.53
N ALA A 54 -7.62 10.37 -13.83
CA ALA A 54 -8.34 10.58 -12.57
C ALA A 54 -7.45 11.08 -11.41
N GLN A 55 -6.14 11.07 -11.57
CA GLN A 55 -5.15 11.56 -10.59
C GLN A 55 -4.39 12.78 -11.11
N GLN A 56 -4.93 13.49 -12.09
CA GLN A 56 -4.33 14.71 -12.66
C GLN A 56 -2.88 14.49 -13.13
N GLY A 57 -2.58 13.31 -13.69
CA GLY A 57 -1.24 12.97 -14.17
C GLY A 57 -0.32 12.35 -13.12
N SER A 58 -0.75 12.20 -11.86
CA SER A 58 0.07 11.52 -10.86
C SER A 58 0.15 10.01 -11.15
N VAL A 59 1.38 9.49 -11.11
CA VAL A 59 1.68 8.05 -11.12
C VAL A 59 1.92 7.51 -9.71
N GLU A 60 1.99 8.40 -8.72
CA GLU A 60 2.21 8.03 -7.33
C GLU A 60 0.95 7.43 -6.72
N ARG A 61 1.17 6.49 -5.80
CA ARG A 61 0.09 5.91 -5.03
C ARG A 61 -0.56 7.00 -4.17
N ARG A 62 -1.89 7.15 -4.28
CA ARG A 62 -2.66 8.08 -3.41
C ARG A 62 -2.34 7.82 -1.94
N HIS A 63 -2.04 8.88 -1.20
CA HIS A 63 -1.88 8.81 0.25
C HIS A 63 -3.12 8.17 0.88
N GLY A 64 -2.93 7.25 1.82
CA GLY A 64 -4.04 6.54 2.48
C GLY A 64 -4.77 5.49 1.64
N SER A 65 -4.34 5.17 0.40
CA SER A 65 -4.98 4.12 -0.43
C SER A 65 -4.73 2.67 0.03
N GLY A 66 -4.18 2.49 1.23
CA GLY A 66 -4.09 1.18 1.89
C GLY A 66 -5.37 0.85 2.64
N ARG A 67 -5.52 -0.41 3.06
CA ARG A 67 -6.55 -0.75 4.04
C ARG A 67 -6.27 0.04 5.34
N PRO A 68 -7.23 0.81 5.87
CA PRO A 68 -7.06 1.50 7.14
C PRO A 68 -6.61 0.52 8.23
N ARG A 69 -5.60 0.91 9.01
CA ARG A 69 -5.13 0.13 10.15
C ARG A 69 -6.09 0.35 11.33
N THR A 70 -7.20 -0.38 11.34
CA THR A 70 -8.24 -0.26 12.38
C THR A 70 -7.77 -0.58 13.79
N VAL A 71 -6.72 -1.40 13.93
CA VAL A 71 -6.18 -1.81 15.24
C VAL A 71 -5.20 -0.78 15.82
N ARG A 72 -4.61 0.08 14.99
CA ARG A 72 -3.60 1.05 15.43
C ARG A 72 -4.24 2.42 15.65
N THR A 73 -5.11 2.49 16.65
CA THR A 73 -5.61 3.77 17.20
C THR A 73 -4.72 4.17 18.37
N GLU A 74 -4.66 5.47 18.69
CA GLU A 74 -3.94 5.99 19.86
C GLU A 74 -4.43 5.27 21.14
N GLU A 75 -5.74 5.11 21.28
CA GLU A 75 -6.34 4.37 22.39
C GLU A 75 -5.81 2.92 22.52
N ASN A 76 -5.70 2.20 21.41
CA ASN A 76 -5.21 0.82 21.41
C ASN A 76 -3.70 0.75 21.68
N VAL A 77 -2.92 1.74 21.21
CA VAL A 77 -1.49 1.85 21.50
C VAL A 77 -1.30 2.07 22.99
N ASP A 78 -1.93 3.10 23.55
CA ASP A 78 -1.87 3.43 24.97
C ASP A 78 -2.28 2.25 25.87
N ARG A 79 -3.38 1.59 25.52
CA ARG A 79 -3.89 0.45 26.28
C ARG A 79 -2.91 -0.74 26.22
N VAL A 80 -2.27 -0.98 25.08
CA VAL A 80 -1.28 -2.04 24.94
C VAL A 80 0.02 -1.70 25.68
N GLU A 81 0.50 -0.46 25.59
CA GLU A 81 1.72 -0.01 26.28
C GLU A 81 1.57 -0.08 27.80
N ARG A 82 0.46 0.44 28.36
CA ARG A 82 0.18 0.38 29.80
C ARG A 82 0.16 -1.03 30.36
N LEU A 83 -0.27 -2.02 29.56
CA LEU A 83 -0.34 -3.40 30.00
C LEU A 83 0.98 -4.17 29.78
N LEU A 84 1.77 -3.79 28.78
CA LEU A 84 3.08 -4.42 28.49
C LEU A 84 4.22 -3.84 29.33
N GLN A 85 4.10 -2.60 29.78
CA GLN A 85 5.10 -1.96 30.63
C GLN A 85 4.66 -2.03 32.09
N SER A 86 5.59 -2.36 32.98
CA SER A 86 5.35 -2.20 34.42
C SER A 86 5.51 -0.71 34.75
N PRO A 87 4.59 -0.08 35.50
CA PRO A 87 4.81 1.26 36.01
C PRO A 87 6.10 1.28 36.86
N PRO A 88 6.88 2.37 36.85
CA PRO A 88 8.10 2.46 37.66
C PRO A 88 7.88 2.20 39.16
N ARG A 89 6.67 2.51 39.65
CA ARG A 89 6.27 2.33 41.05
C ARG A 89 5.82 0.91 41.40
N LEU A 90 5.58 0.04 40.41
CA LEU A 90 5.10 -1.33 40.58
C LEU A 90 5.82 -2.26 39.58
N PRO A 91 7.10 -2.57 39.81
CA PRO A 91 7.85 -3.46 38.93
C PRO A 91 7.25 -4.87 38.92
N GLY A 92 7.22 -5.51 37.75
CA GLY A 92 6.74 -6.90 37.59
C GLY A 92 5.24 -7.05 37.33
N THR A 93 4.46 -5.96 37.25
CA THR A 93 3.03 -6.03 36.93
C THR A 93 2.73 -6.10 35.43
N HIS A 94 3.76 -6.10 34.57
CA HIS A 94 3.57 -6.24 33.13
C HIS A 94 2.90 -7.56 32.77
N LEU A 95 2.00 -7.51 31.80
CA LEU A 95 1.34 -8.67 31.24
C LEU A 95 2.12 -9.19 30.04
N SER A 96 2.14 -10.51 29.86
CA SER A 96 2.63 -11.08 28.61
C SER A 96 1.72 -10.68 27.44
N ALA A 97 2.26 -10.58 26.23
CA ALA A 97 1.48 -10.25 25.03
C ALA A 97 0.25 -11.16 24.82
N ARG A 98 0.27 -12.40 25.32
CA ARG A 98 -0.88 -13.31 25.32
C ARG A 98 -1.98 -12.86 26.28
N LYS A 99 -1.63 -12.42 27.49
CA LYS A 99 -2.58 -11.88 28.47
C LYS A 99 -3.15 -10.54 28.01
N VAL A 100 -2.32 -9.67 27.44
CA VAL A 100 -2.75 -8.40 26.84
C VAL A 100 -3.76 -8.62 25.72
N ALA A 101 -3.49 -9.57 24.81
CA ALA A 101 -4.43 -9.91 23.73
C ALA A 101 -5.82 -10.33 24.25
N ARG A 102 -5.86 -11.09 25.36
CA ARG A 102 -7.13 -11.45 26.02
C ARG A 102 -7.82 -10.24 26.67
N ALA A 103 -7.04 -9.34 27.28
CA ALA A 103 -7.55 -8.17 27.99
C ALA A 103 -8.04 -7.04 27.05
N THR A 104 -7.47 -6.92 25.85
CA THR A 104 -7.82 -5.87 24.88
C THR A 104 -8.69 -6.36 23.73
N GLY A 105 -8.84 -7.68 23.55
CA GLY A 105 -9.49 -8.26 22.36
C GLY A 105 -8.67 -8.16 21.08
N ILE A 106 -7.45 -7.59 21.15
CA ILE A 106 -6.55 -7.43 20.01
C ILE A 106 -5.77 -8.71 19.79
N SER A 107 -5.60 -9.13 18.53
CA SER A 107 -4.81 -10.34 18.23
C SER A 107 -3.36 -10.20 18.72
N ARG A 108 -2.80 -11.30 19.23
CA ARG A 108 -1.41 -11.36 19.76
C ARG A 108 -0.39 -10.79 18.77
N SER A 109 -0.55 -11.08 17.47
CA SER A 109 0.33 -10.57 16.42
C SER A 109 0.25 -9.05 16.29
N SER A 110 -0.93 -8.47 16.47
CA SER A 110 -1.11 -7.01 16.43
C SER A 110 -0.59 -6.35 17.70
N VAL A 111 -0.81 -6.94 18.89
CA VAL A 111 -0.19 -6.47 20.14
C VAL A 111 1.34 -6.37 20.01
N ARG A 112 1.99 -7.41 19.47
CA ARG A 112 3.44 -7.37 19.21
C ARG A 112 3.85 -6.26 18.24
N ARG A 113 3.10 -6.08 17.15
CA ARG A 113 3.36 -5.02 16.17
C ARG A 113 3.12 -3.61 16.72
N LEU A 114 2.23 -3.45 17.69
CA LEU A 114 2.00 -2.16 18.34
C LEU A 114 3.19 -1.80 19.23
N PHE A 115 3.81 -2.78 19.91
CA PHE A 115 4.84 -2.54 20.91
C PHE A 115 6.30 -2.53 20.42
N TYR A 116 6.68 -3.39 19.47
CA TYR A 116 8.08 -3.58 19.05
C TYR A 116 8.44 -2.87 17.74
N GLN A 117 8.08 -1.60 17.58
CA GLN A 117 8.41 -0.83 16.37
C GLN A 117 9.76 -0.17 16.45
#